data_AF-A0A8T4GYA0-F1
#
_entry.id   AF-A0A8T4GYA0-F1
#
_cell.length_a   1.000
_cell.length_b   1.000
_cell.length_c   1.000
_cell.angle_alpha   90.00
_cell.angle_beta   90.00
_cell.angle_gamma   90.00
#
_symmetry.space_group_name_H-M   'P 1'
#
loop_
_entity.id
_entity.type
_entity.pdbx_description
1 polymer ?
#
loop_
_entity_poly.entity_id
_entity_poly.type
_entity_poly.pdbx_seq_one_letter_code
_entity_poly.pdbx_strand_id
1 'polypeptide(L)'
;MSDDSVGGDRPSPEEPSVSVRSLVSSAWSTLKTVYYANSPSWRVLKAGGLLFFGFFLWAGANVLYSYNPELTLLQYPMAYGFALIVYGPIHHLVVLPLAFRWRRSTGAKQDLGKRLPNGMLAAFLAFVIVLGTFPAGPMVVDFQSALGSNSPDVSPDLLCTKSTTQNGTSVHCHLSETDAVDRIEVRSGDSRLLVDDDPPYEFTVHDENIQTVAGEKRFTVRLQDEDGGMVRRYTRRLAIIDDG
;
A
#
# COMPACT_ATOMS: atom_id res chain seq x y z
N MET A 1 -22.72 -84.07 26.91
CA MET A 1 -23.78 -83.12 26.54
C MET A 1 -23.93 -82.17 27.71
N SER A 2 -23.11 -81.12 27.69
CA SER A 2 -23.13 -79.98 28.60
C SER A 2 -22.64 -78.81 27.75
N ASP A 3 -23.54 -77.85 27.51
CA ASP A 3 -23.27 -76.60 26.81
C ASP A 3 -22.43 -75.69 27.71
N ASP A 4 -21.26 -75.24 27.24
CA ASP A 4 -20.58 -74.07 27.77
C ASP A 4 -20.52 -73.00 26.68
N SER A 5 -21.38 -71.99 26.83
CA SER A 5 -21.47 -70.82 25.98
C SER A 5 -20.39 -69.82 26.39
N VAL A 6 -19.25 -69.80 25.69
CA VAL A 6 -18.26 -68.72 25.84
C VAL A 6 -18.61 -67.60 24.86
N GLY A 7 -19.49 -66.71 25.29
CA GLY A 7 -19.57 -65.35 24.77
C GLY A 7 -18.67 -64.44 25.60
N GLY A 8 -17.84 -63.61 24.96
CA GLY A 8 -17.03 -62.62 25.67
C GLY A 8 -16.07 -61.84 24.76
N ASP A 9 -16.54 -60.68 24.33
CA ASP A 9 -15.81 -59.48 23.92
C ASP A 9 -14.68 -59.58 22.88
N ARG A 10 -15.04 -59.21 21.64
CA ARG A 10 -14.09 -58.54 20.74
C ARG A 10 -13.96 -57.08 21.21
N PRO A 11 -12.77 -56.55 21.50
CA PRO A 11 -12.62 -55.12 21.72
C PRO A 11 -13.06 -54.38 20.46
N SER A 12 -14.07 -53.53 20.59
CA SER A 12 -14.44 -52.60 19.53
C SER A 12 -13.24 -51.67 19.27
N PRO A 13 -12.91 -51.34 18.01
CA PRO A 13 -11.86 -50.37 17.75
C PRO A 13 -12.32 -49.03 18.32
N GLU A 14 -11.68 -48.55 19.39
CA GLU A 14 -11.83 -47.18 19.84
C GLU A 14 -11.38 -46.27 18.69
N GLU A 15 -12.34 -45.67 17.98
CA GLU A 15 -12.03 -44.62 17.04
C GLU A 15 -11.37 -43.48 17.81
N PRO A 16 -10.13 -43.07 17.44
CA PRO A 16 -9.47 -41.98 18.13
C PRO A 16 -10.28 -40.71 17.89
N SER A 17 -11.04 -40.29 18.90
CA SER A 17 -11.78 -39.03 18.86
C SER A 17 -10.78 -37.88 18.93
N VAL A 18 -10.27 -37.47 17.77
CA VAL A 18 -9.38 -36.32 17.67
C VAL A 18 -10.20 -35.07 17.95
N SER A 19 -10.05 -34.53 19.17
CA SER A 19 -10.69 -33.29 19.55
C SER A 19 -10.23 -32.13 18.66
N VAL A 20 -11.17 -31.29 18.20
CA VAL A 20 -10.88 -30.04 17.47
C VAL A 20 -9.85 -29.18 18.22
N ARG A 21 -9.88 -29.20 19.55
CA ARG A 21 -8.91 -28.50 20.40
C ARG A 21 -7.49 -29.06 20.27
N SER A 22 -7.33 -30.38 20.17
CA SER A 22 -6.01 -30.99 20.00
C SER A 22 -5.45 -30.69 18.61
N LEU A 23 -6.29 -30.72 17.56
CA LEU A 23 -5.91 -30.30 16.21
C LEU A 23 -5.45 -28.84 16.16
N VAL A 24 -6.22 -27.91 16.74
CA VAL A 24 -5.86 -26.49 16.79
C VAL A 24 -4.55 -26.28 17.58
N SER A 25 -4.38 -26.97 18.71
CA SER A 25 -3.15 -26.86 19.52
C SER A 25 -1.92 -27.41 18.79
N SER A 26 -2.09 -28.52 18.05
CA SER A 26 -1.03 -29.15 17.28
C SER A 26 -0.66 -28.31 16.06
N ALA A 27 -1.65 -27.77 15.34
CA ALA A 27 -1.45 -26.83 14.25
C ALA A 27 -0.74 -25.56 14.74
N TRP A 28 -1.12 -25.02 15.89
CA TRP A 28 -0.47 -23.85 16.50
C TRP A 28 0.97 -24.13 16.95
N SER A 29 1.22 -25.31 17.52
CA SER A 29 2.57 -25.77 17.88
C SER A 29 3.45 -25.94 16.65
N THR A 30 2.89 -26.53 15.59
CA THR A 30 3.57 -26.72 14.30
C THR A 30 3.88 -25.37 13.65
N LEU A 31 2.92 -24.45 13.63
CA LEU A 31 3.10 -23.09 13.13
C LEU A 31 4.20 -22.36 13.91
N LYS A 32 4.22 -22.48 15.24
CA LYS A 32 5.31 -21.94 16.08
C LYS A 32 6.65 -22.58 15.73
N THR A 33 6.72 -23.89 15.57
CA THR A 33 7.96 -24.60 15.25
C THR A 33 8.52 -24.15 13.91
N VAL A 34 7.67 -24.05 12.89
CA VAL A 34 8.02 -23.52 11.57
C VAL A 34 8.41 -22.05 11.67
N TYR A 35 7.66 -21.23 12.40
CA TYR A 35 7.96 -19.82 12.63
C TYR A 35 9.27 -19.60 13.39
N TYR A 36 9.67 -20.50 14.30
CA TYR A 36 10.93 -20.39 15.05
C TYR A 36 12.10 -21.19 14.45
N ALA A 37 11.85 -21.97 13.39
CA ALA A 37 12.93 -22.58 12.63
C ALA A 37 13.90 -21.49 12.16
N ASN A 38 15.19 -21.80 12.21
CA ASN A 38 16.26 -20.81 12.06
C ASN A 38 17.36 -21.27 11.11
N SER A 39 17.01 -22.10 10.12
CA SER A 39 17.93 -22.50 9.05
C SER A 39 18.16 -21.33 8.06
N PRO A 40 19.29 -21.27 7.36
CA PRO A 40 19.57 -20.23 6.37
C PRO A 40 18.49 -20.12 5.28
N SER A 41 18.09 -21.25 4.68
CA SER A 41 17.06 -21.28 3.63
C SER A 41 15.72 -20.74 4.12
N TRP A 42 15.37 -21.04 5.37
CA TRP A 42 14.12 -20.56 5.97
C TRP A 42 14.15 -19.06 6.29
N ARG A 43 15.32 -18.50 6.66
CA ARG A 43 15.49 -17.05 6.80
C ARG A 43 15.30 -16.33 5.47
N VAL A 44 15.86 -16.88 4.39
CA VAL A 44 15.67 -16.34 3.03
C VAL A 44 14.20 -16.40 2.64
N LEU A 45 13.51 -17.51 2.94
CA LEU A 45 12.08 -17.64 2.65
C LEU A 45 11.24 -16.62 3.43
N LYS A 46 11.50 -16.41 4.73
CA LYS A 46 10.84 -15.37 5.52
C LYS A 46 11.13 -13.96 4.99
N ALA A 47 12.38 -13.66 4.67
CA ALA A 47 12.79 -12.38 4.10
C ALA A 47 12.06 -12.12 2.77
N GLY A 48 12.06 -13.10 1.86
CA GLY A 48 11.35 -13.03 0.59
C GLY A 48 9.85 -12.88 0.79
N GLY A 49 9.24 -13.68 1.67
CA GLY A 49 7.81 -13.58 1.98
C GLY A 49 7.40 -12.21 2.50
N LEU A 50 8.18 -11.61 3.40
CA LEU A 50 7.92 -10.25 3.89
C LEU A 50 8.16 -9.19 2.82
N LEU A 51 9.16 -9.36 1.95
CA LEU A 51 9.38 -8.47 0.81
C LEU A 51 8.19 -8.49 -0.14
N PHE A 52 7.73 -9.68 -0.56
CA PHE A 52 6.58 -9.84 -1.43
C PHE A 52 5.31 -9.29 -0.78
N PHE A 53 5.05 -9.67 0.48
CA PHE A 53 3.89 -9.17 1.21
C PHE A 53 3.91 -7.65 1.36
N GLY A 54 5.06 -7.08 1.72
CA GLY A 54 5.26 -5.64 1.82
C GLY A 54 5.00 -4.93 0.49
N PHE A 55 5.55 -5.46 -0.60
CA PHE A 55 5.34 -4.94 -1.96
C PHE A 55 3.86 -4.95 -2.36
N PHE A 56 3.15 -6.09 -2.20
CA PHE A 56 1.75 -6.19 -2.59
C PHE A 56 0.83 -5.36 -1.70
N LEU A 57 1.11 -5.28 -0.39
CA LEU A 57 0.34 -4.43 0.52
C LEU A 57 0.54 -2.95 0.18
N TRP A 58 1.77 -2.54 -0.11
CA TRP A 58 2.09 -1.18 -0.55
C TRP A 58 1.44 -0.83 -1.89
N ALA A 59 1.59 -1.69 -2.90
CA ALA A 59 1.01 -1.48 -4.22
C ALA A 59 -0.52 -1.48 -4.18
N GLY A 60 -1.13 -2.45 -3.51
CA GLY A 60 -2.59 -2.55 -3.36
C GLY A 60 -3.18 -1.36 -2.60
N ALA A 61 -2.53 -0.90 -1.52
CA ALA A 61 -2.96 0.29 -0.80
C ALA A 61 -2.87 1.55 -1.67
N ASN A 62 -1.81 1.69 -2.50
CA ASN A 62 -1.70 2.79 -3.45
C ASN A 62 -2.79 2.77 -4.52
N VAL A 63 -3.11 1.60 -5.08
CA VAL A 63 -4.19 1.47 -6.06
C VAL A 63 -5.52 1.89 -5.43
N LEU A 64 -5.85 1.38 -4.24
CA LEU A 64 -7.10 1.73 -3.58
C LEU A 64 -7.16 3.21 -3.18
N TYR A 65 -6.04 3.77 -2.71
CA TYR A 65 -5.92 5.19 -2.41
C TYR A 65 -6.06 6.08 -3.66
N SER A 66 -5.62 5.61 -4.83
CA SER A 66 -5.80 6.37 -6.08
C SER A 66 -7.28 6.50 -6.48
N TYR A 67 -8.09 5.47 -6.21
CA TYR A 67 -9.53 5.51 -6.44
C TYR A 67 -10.25 6.38 -5.41
N ASN A 68 -9.87 6.30 -4.13
CA ASN A 68 -10.52 7.07 -3.07
C ASN A 68 -9.48 7.69 -2.12
N PRO A 69 -9.04 8.94 -2.34
CA PRO A 69 -8.01 9.56 -1.52
C PRO A 69 -8.54 10.02 -0.16
N GLU A 70 -9.86 10.04 0.04
CA GLU A 70 -10.47 10.45 1.31
C GLU A 70 -10.25 9.38 2.38
N LEU A 71 -9.94 8.15 1.95
CA LEU A 71 -9.46 7.05 2.80
C LEU A 71 -8.00 7.27 3.22
N THR A 72 -7.73 8.36 3.93
CA THR A 72 -6.40 8.70 4.50
C THR A 72 -5.85 7.58 5.39
N LEU A 73 -6.71 6.75 5.99
CA LEU A 73 -6.32 5.54 6.71
C LEU A 73 -5.47 4.57 5.88
N LEU A 74 -5.58 4.58 4.54
CA LEU A 74 -4.77 3.73 3.66
C LEU A 74 -3.29 4.15 3.60
N GLN A 75 -2.95 5.33 4.10
CA GLN A 75 -1.56 5.78 4.21
C GLN A 75 -0.75 4.90 5.19
N TYR A 76 -1.40 4.36 6.23
CA TYR A 76 -0.74 3.46 7.19
C TYR A 76 -0.39 2.07 6.64
N PRO A 77 -1.30 1.29 6.02
CA PRO A 77 -0.94 0.03 5.37
C PRO A 77 0.02 0.26 4.21
N MET A 78 -0.08 1.39 3.50
CA MET A 78 0.88 1.79 2.47
C MET A 78 2.29 1.97 3.06
N ALA A 79 2.43 2.78 4.12
CA ALA A 79 3.69 3.01 4.82
C ALA A 79 4.27 1.73 5.43
N TYR A 80 3.42 0.89 6.02
CA TYR A 80 3.80 -0.40 6.55
C TYR A 80 4.35 -1.31 5.46
N GLY A 81 3.63 -1.44 4.33
CA GLY A 81 4.07 -2.25 3.19
C GLY A 81 5.41 -1.77 2.63
N PHE A 82 5.55 -0.46 2.42
CA PHE A 82 6.76 0.18 1.90
C PHE A 82 7.96 -0.08 2.80
N ALA A 83 7.82 0.17 4.11
CA ALA A 83 8.88 -0.06 5.07
C ALA A 83 9.24 -1.55 5.17
N LEU A 84 8.27 -2.44 5.04
CA LEU A 84 8.47 -3.89 5.18
C LEU A 84 9.34 -4.48 4.06
N ILE A 85 9.29 -3.90 2.84
CA ILE A 85 10.14 -4.31 1.70
C ILE A 85 11.62 -4.28 2.09
N VAL A 86 12.04 -3.27 2.85
CA VAL A 86 13.43 -3.09 3.29
C VAL A 86 13.67 -3.73 4.66
N TYR A 87 12.77 -3.49 5.61
CA TYR A 87 12.90 -3.98 6.98
C TYR A 87 12.91 -5.51 7.06
N GLY A 88 12.01 -6.20 6.35
CA GLY A 88 11.88 -7.65 6.39
C GLY A 88 13.18 -8.39 6.07
N PRO A 89 13.81 -8.14 4.90
CA PRO A 89 15.10 -8.71 4.55
C PRO A 89 16.22 -8.35 5.54
N ILE A 90 16.36 -7.08 5.92
CA ILE A 90 17.41 -6.65 6.87
C ILE A 90 17.24 -7.35 8.22
N HIS A 91 16.01 -7.43 8.72
CA HIS A 91 15.72 -8.02 10.02
C HIS A 91 16.06 -9.52 10.04
N HIS A 92 15.64 -10.28 9.02
CA HIS A 92 15.83 -11.73 9.01
C HIS A 92 17.21 -12.19 8.54
N LEU A 93 17.87 -11.44 7.66
CA LEU A 93 19.17 -11.82 7.09
C LEU A 93 20.36 -11.21 7.84
N VAL A 94 20.17 -10.09 8.54
CA VAL A 94 21.26 -9.37 9.20
C VAL A 94 21.03 -9.28 10.71
N VAL A 95 19.92 -8.69 11.14
CA VAL A 95 19.66 -8.37 12.56
C VAL A 95 19.55 -9.64 13.40
N LEU A 96 18.69 -10.59 13.03
CA LEU A 96 18.48 -11.82 13.80
C LEU A 96 19.74 -12.68 13.87
N PRO A 97 20.46 -12.97 12.77
CA PRO A 97 21.71 -13.74 12.85
C PRO A 97 22.75 -13.07 13.74
N LEU A 98 22.88 -11.74 13.66
CA LEU A 98 23.82 -10.97 14.46
C LEU A 98 23.42 -10.96 15.94
N ALA A 99 22.13 -10.76 16.23
CA ALA A 99 21.58 -10.81 17.59
C ALA A 99 21.81 -12.19 18.23
N PHE A 100 21.55 -13.28 17.50
CA PHE A 100 21.81 -14.64 18.00
C PHE A 100 23.30 -14.90 18.24
N ARG A 101 24.18 -14.39 17.37
CA ARG A 101 25.63 -14.49 17.56
C ARG A 101 26.07 -13.74 18.81
N TRP A 102 25.59 -12.52 19.00
CA TRP A 102 25.95 -11.67 20.13
C TRP A 102 25.35 -12.13 21.46
N ARG A 103 24.17 -12.76 21.44
CA ARG A 103 23.55 -13.34 22.64
C ARG A 103 24.37 -14.49 23.26
N ARG A 104 25.26 -15.12 22.48
CA ARG A 104 26.22 -16.13 22.95
C ARG A 104 27.55 -15.54 23.46
N SER A 105 27.75 -14.22 23.33
CA SER A 105 28.92 -13.52 23.87
C SER A 105 28.73 -13.17 25.34
N THR A 106 29.77 -12.61 25.98
CA THR A 106 29.75 -12.14 27.36
C THR A 106 29.85 -10.61 27.43
N GLY A 107 29.33 -10.01 28.50
CA GLY A 107 29.37 -8.56 28.74
C GLY A 107 28.42 -7.77 27.82
N ALA A 108 28.80 -6.52 27.49
CA ALA A 108 27.93 -5.57 26.80
C ALA A 108 27.37 -6.06 25.45
N LYS A 109 28.11 -6.92 24.73
CA LYS A 109 27.63 -7.52 23.46
C LYS A 109 26.43 -8.44 23.68
N GLN A 110 26.39 -9.15 24.81
CA GLN A 110 25.28 -10.02 25.17
C GLN A 110 24.00 -9.22 25.41
N ASP A 111 24.11 -8.10 26.12
CA ASP A 111 22.97 -7.22 26.42
C ASP A 111 22.44 -6.55 25.16
N LEU A 112 23.33 -6.09 24.28
CA LEU A 112 22.95 -5.56 22.97
C LEU A 112 22.24 -6.63 22.13
N GLY A 113 22.77 -7.86 22.07
CA GLY A 113 22.15 -8.97 21.35
C GLY A 113 20.74 -9.34 21.85
N LYS A 114 20.44 -9.13 23.13
CA LYS A 114 19.10 -9.35 23.70
C LYS A 114 18.12 -8.23 23.34
N ARG A 115 18.58 -6.99 23.22
CA ARG A 115 17.73 -5.81 22.96
C ARG A 115 17.57 -5.48 21.47
N LEU A 116 18.54 -5.84 20.63
CA LEU A 116 18.60 -5.46 19.22
C LEU A 116 17.34 -5.83 18.42
N PRO A 117 16.75 -7.05 18.52
CA PRO A 117 15.57 -7.39 17.74
C PRO A 117 14.35 -6.53 18.11
N ASN A 118 14.11 -6.34 19.41
CA ASN A 118 12.99 -5.53 19.91
C ASN A 118 13.20 -4.04 19.61
N GLY A 119 14.43 -3.55 19.72
CA GLY A 119 14.78 -2.17 19.36
C GLY A 119 14.55 -1.89 17.87
N MET A 120 14.96 -2.80 16.99
CA MET A 120 14.70 -2.69 15.55
C MET A 120 13.20 -2.74 15.23
N LEU A 121 12.43 -3.59 15.92
CA LEU A 121 10.98 -3.64 15.75
C LEU A 121 10.32 -2.33 16.19
N ALA A 122 10.71 -1.78 17.34
CA ALA A 122 10.19 -0.49 17.81
C ALA A 122 10.54 0.64 16.85
N ALA A 123 11.77 0.68 16.34
CA ALA A 123 12.19 1.65 15.33
C ALA A 123 11.39 1.51 14.02
N PHE A 124 11.12 0.28 13.58
CA PHE A 124 10.27 0.02 12.41
C PHE A 124 8.85 0.56 12.61
N LEU A 125 8.21 0.26 13.73
CA LEU A 125 6.86 0.74 14.01
C LEU A 125 6.80 2.27 14.12
N ALA A 126 7.79 2.88 14.80
CA ALA A 126 7.90 4.33 14.87
C ALA A 126 8.06 4.96 13.47
N PHE A 127 8.90 4.36 12.61
CA PHE A 127 9.08 4.79 11.23
C PHE A 127 7.78 4.69 10.43
N VAL A 128 7.01 3.60 10.58
CA VAL A 128 5.70 3.43 9.93
C VAL A 128 4.71 4.49 10.39
N ILE A 129 4.66 4.82 11.67
CA ILE A 129 3.77 5.87 12.20
C ILE A 129 4.14 7.23 11.60
N VAL A 130 5.43 7.58 11.62
CA VAL A 130 5.92 8.85 11.05
C VAL A 130 5.60 8.93 9.57
N LEU A 131 5.90 7.89 8.80
CA LEU A 131 5.69 7.87 7.36
C LEU A 131 4.20 7.81 6.97
N GLY A 132 3.36 7.13 7.75
CA GLY A 132 1.91 7.13 7.57
C GLY A 132 1.27 8.47 7.93
N THR A 133 1.87 9.25 8.84
CA THR A 133 1.41 10.60 9.20
C THR A 133 1.91 11.65 8.21
N PHE A 134 3.14 11.47 7.70
CA PHE A 134 3.82 12.37 6.78
C PHE A 134 4.25 11.57 5.53
N PRO A 135 3.31 11.25 4.62
CA PRO A 135 3.58 10.43 3.45
C PRO A 135 4.65 11.08 2.56
N ALA A 136 5.76 10.37 2.34
CA ALA A 136 6.84 10.84 1.47
C ALA A 136 6.60 10.47 0.00
N GLY A 137 7.07 11.30 -0.93
CA GLY A 137 6.87 11.13 -2.38
C GLY A 137 7.15 9.72 -2.94
N PRO A 138 8.28 9.05 -2.61
CA PRO A 138 8.58 7.71 -3.10
C PRO A 138 7.62 6.60 -2.64
N MET A 139 6.82 6.87 -1.60
CA MET A 139 5.84 5.92 -1.07
C MET A 139 4.51 5.99 -1.82
N VAL A 140 4.20 7.13 -2.45
CA VAL A 140 2.90 7.38 -3.08
C VAL A 140 3.05 7.33 -4.60
N VAL A 141 2.43 6.34 -5.23
CA VAL A 141 2.42 6.19 -6.69
C VAL A 141 0.99 6.39 -7.20
N ASP A 142 0.83 7.35 -8.11
CA ASP A 142 -0.43 7.58 -8.81
C ASP A 142 -0.52 6.65 -10.03
N PHE A 143 -1.12 5.48 -9.85
CA PHE A 143 -1.26 4.47 -10.92
C PHE A 143 -2.23 4.88 -12.02
N GLN A 144 -3.16 5.81 -11.79
CA GLN A 144 -4.05 6.33 -12.84
C GLN A 144 -3.26 7.13 -13.89
N SER A 145 -2.18 7.78 -13.48
CA SER A 145 -1.31 8.52 -14.41
C SER A 145 -0.40 7.63 -15.28
N ALA A 146 -0.15 6.38 -14.85
CA ALA A 146 0.75 5.44 -15.54
C ALA A 146 -0.01 4.43 -16.44
N LEU A 147 -1.27 4.14 -16.10
CA LEU A 147 -2.17 3.31 -16.92
C LEU A 147 -2.81 4.19 -18.00
N GLY A 148 -2.08 4.46 -19.09
CA GLY A 148 -2.60 5.19 -20.23
C GLY A 148 -3.92 4.60 -20.76
N SER A 149 -4.98 5.40 -20.71
CA SER A 149 -6.13 5.54 -21.62
C SER A 149 -6.69 4.34 -22.41
N ASN A 150 -6.60 3.10 -21.94
CA ASN A 150 -7.21 1.95 -22.64
C ASN A 150 -8.16 1.16 -21.73
N SER A 151 -9.24 1.81 -21.30
CA SER A 151 -10.44 1.15 -20.80
C SER A 151 -11.61 1.61 -21.68
N PRO A 152 -12.26 0.71 -22.43
CA PRO A 152 -13.40 1.09 -23.26
C PRO A 152 -14.62 1.17 -22.38
N ASP A 153 -14.84 2.33 -21.78
CA ASP A 153 -16.16 2.79 -21.38
C ASP A 153 -16.13 4.32 -21.34
N VAL A 154 -17.16 4.94 -21.92
CA VAL A 154 -17.36 6.38 -22.20
C VAL A 154 -16.60 7.24 -21.17
N SER A 155 -15.42 7.73 -21.57
CA SER A 155 -14.47 8.37 -20.66
C SER A 155 -14.23 9.80 -21.12
N PRO A 156 -14.60 10.81 -20.31
CA PRO A 156 -14.45 12.20 -20.70
C PRO A 156 -12.97 12.55 -20.82
N ASP A 157 -12.46 12.84 -22.02
CA ASP A 157 -11.04 13.12 -22.23
C ASP A 157 -10.71 14.56 -21.86
N LEU A 158 -9.72 14.73 -20.97
CA LEU A 158 -9.19 16.04 -20.61
C LEU A 158 -7.96 16.36 -21.45
N LEU A 159 -8.15 17.24 -22.43
CA LEU A 159 -7.12 17.69 -23.36
C LEU A 159 -6.56 19.03 -22.88
N CYS A 160 -5.25 19.06 -22.60
CA CYS A 160 -4.58 20.25 -22.11
C CYS A 160 -3.42 20.64 -23.03
N THR A 161 -3.31 21.93 -23.34
CA THR A 161 -2.20 22.50 -24.10
C THR A 161 -1.49 23.56 -23.26
N LYS A 162 -0.16 23.58 -23.33
CA LYS A 162 0.69 24.53 -22.63
C LYS A 162 1.06 25.66 -23.58
N SER A 163 0.82 26.90 -23.17
CA SER A 163 1.24 28.10 -23.91
C SER A 163 2.23 28.90 -23.06
N THR A 164 3.39 29.23 -23.63
CA THR A 164 4.40 30.06 -22.97
C THR A 164 4.50 31.39 -23.71
N THR A 165 4.14 32.47 -23.02
CA THR A 165 4.17 33.84 -23.54
C THR A 165 5.12 34.70 -22.73
N GLN A 166 5.31 35.97 -23.12
CA GLN A 166 6.08 36.94 -22.32
C GLN A 166 5.48 37.17 -20.92
N ASN A 167 4.19 36.86 -20.74
CA ASN A 167 3.46 37.01 -19.48
C ASN A 167 3.49 35.74 -18.62
N GLY A 168 4.30 34.73 -18.99
CA GLY A 168 4.44 33.47 -18.27
C GLY A 168 3.82 32.27 -19.00
N THR A 169 3.81 31.13 -18.31
CA THR A 169 3.29 29.87 -18.82
C THR A 169 1.86 29.66 -18.31
N SER A 170 0.95 29.30 -19.21
CA SER A 170 -0.42 28.92 -18.91
C SER A 170 -0.77 27.57 -19.53
N VAL A 171 -1.64 26.82 -18.87
CA VAL A 171 -2.18 25.56 -19.37
C VAL A 171 -3.65 25.74 -19.60
N HIS A 172 -4.08 25.62 -20.86
CA HIS A 172 -5.49 25.62 -21.22
C HIS A 172 -5.98 24.18 -21.33
N CYS A 173 -7.08 23.85 -20.67
CA CYS A 173 -7.67 22.52 -20.69
C CYS A 173 -9.13 22.60 -21.12
N HIS A 174 -9.55 21.63 -21.93
CA HIS A 174 -10.95 21.40 -22.25
C HIS A 174 -11.31 19.94 -21.95
N LEU A 175 -12.52 19.74 -21.44
CA LEU A 175 -13.07 18.42 -21.20
C LEU A 175 -14.00 18.04 -22.36
N SER A 176 -13.73 16.91 -23.01
CA SER A 176 -14.69 16.31 -23.94
C SER A 176 -15.72 15.46 -23.19
N GLU A 177 -16.89 15.25 -23.81
CA GLU A 177 -17.99 14.40 -23.32
C GLU A 177 -18.42 14.67 -21.86
N THR A 178 -19.34 15.60 -21.64
CA THR A 178 -19.70 16.06 -20.29
C THR A 178 -20.94 15.39 -19.69
N ASP A 179 -21.52 14.38 -20.36
CA ASP A 179 -22.86 13.85 -20.03
C ASP A 179 -22.98 13.25 -18.62
N ALA A 180 -21.87 12.83 -18.02
CA ALA A 180 -21.81 12.27 -16.67
C ALA A 180 -21.18 13.23 -15.63
N VAL A 181 -20.90 14.49 -16.01
CA VAL A 181 -20.14 15.45 -15.19
C VAL A 181 -21.00 16.69 -14.92
N ASP A 182 -21.35 16.90 -13.65
CA ASP A 182 -22.09 18.06 -13.16
C ASP A 182 -21.15 19.17 -12.66
N ARG A 183 -19.91 18.80 -12.30
CA ARG A 183 -18.96 19.73 -11.70
C ARG A 183 -17.51 19.34 -11.93
N ILE A 184 -16.67 20.35 -12.15
CA ILE A 184 -15.22 20.21 -12.11
C ILE A 184 -14.60 21.01 -10.97
N GLU A 185 -13.62 20.43 -10.28
CA GLU A 185 -12.79 21.10 -9.28
C GLU A 185 -11.32 20.95 -9.66
N VAL A 186 -10.65 22.08 -9.89
CA VAL A 186 -9.21 22.14 -10.17
C VAL A 186 -8.46 22.55 -8.92
N ARG A 187 -7.45 21.75 -8.54
CA ARG A 187 -6.63 21.98 -7.34
C ARG A 187 -5.15 21.86 -7.66
N SER A 188 -4.31 22.51 -6.87
CA SER A 188 -2.87 22.27 -6.87
C SER A 188 -2.35 22.26 -5.43
N GLY A 189 -1.80 21.12 -5.02
CA GLY A 189 -1.54 20.85 -3.61
C GLY A 189 -2.82 20.94 -2.79
N ASP A 190 -2.81 21.75 -1.73
CA ASP A 190 -3.98 22.01 -0.90
C ASP A 190 -4.87 23.14 -1.44
N SER A 191 -4.35 23.95 -2.38
CA SER A 191 -5.06 25.10 -2.93
C SER A 191 -6.12 24.68 -3.95
N ARG A 192 -7.32 25.26 -3.84
CA ARG A 192 -8.38 25.17 -4.84
C ARG A 192 -8.20 26.31 -5.83
N LEU A 193 -7.96 25.98 -7.09
CA LEU A 193 -7.69 26.94 -8.16
C LEU A 193 -8.98 27.38 -8.86
N LEU A 194 -9.86 26.42 -9.15
CA LEU A 194 -11.11 26.65 -9.84
C LEU A 194 -12.16 25.63 -9.39
N VAL A 195 -13.41 26.07 -9.42
CA VAL A 195 -14.59 25.22 -9.46
C VAL A 195 -15.47 25.75 -10.58
N ASP A 196 -15.97 24.86 -11.41
CA ASP A 196 -16.87 25.19 -12.52
C ASP A 196 -17.97 24.13 -12.58
N ASP A 197 -19.20 24.60 -12.56
CA ASP A 197 -20.43 23.81 -12.48
C ASP A 197 -21.28 24.01 -13.77
N ASP A 198 -20.75 24.73 -14.78
CA ASP A 198 -21.47 25.10 -16.00
C ASP A 198 -20.76 24.56 -17.27
N PRO A 199 -21.28 23.53 -17.97
CA PRO A 199 -20.69 23.07 -19.22
C PRO A 199 -20.88 24.08 -20.38
N PRO A 200 -19.95 24.17 -21.36
CA PRO A 200 -18.79 23.31 -21.55
C PRO A 200 -17.62 23.67 -20.63
N TYR A 201 -17.00 22.65 -20.04
CA TYR A 201 -15.90 22.86 -19.10
C TYR A 201 -14.59 23.18 -19.83
N GLU A 202 -14.23 24.46 -19.82
CA GLU A 202 -12.99 25.00 -20.35
C GLU A 202 -12.33 25.91 -19.32
N PHE A 203 -11.04 25.70 -19.05
CA PHE A 203 -10.35 26.50 -18.05
C PHE A 203 -8.87 26.69 -18.36
N THR A 204 -8.30 27.74 -17.77
CA THR A 204 -6.88 28.06 -17.87
C THR A 204 -6.24 28.11 -16.49
N VAL A 205 -5.12 27.42 -16.33
CA VAL A 205 -4.32 27.43 -15.10
C VAL A 205 -2.98 28.09 -15.38
N HIS A 206 -2.65 29.12 -14.62
CA HIS A 206 -1.36 29.82 -14.73
C HIS A 206 -0.30 29.14 -13.88
N ASP A 207 0.94 29.06 -14.39
CA ASP A 207 2.08 28.42 -13.72
C ASP A 207 2.36 28.96 -12.32
N GLU A 208 2.12 30.25 -12.10
CA GLU A 208 2.26 30.91 -10.79
C GLU A 208 1.30 30.38 -9.72
N ASN A 209 0.15 29.84 -10.14
CA ASN A 209 -0.86 29.27 -9.26
C ASN A 209 -0.65 27.76 -9.03
N ILE A 210 0.28 27.13 -9.75
CA ILE A 210 0.57 25.71 -9.63
C ILE A 210 1.67 25.50 -8.58
N GLN A 211 1.30 24.81 -7.51
CA GLN A 211 2.21 24.41 -6.44
C GLN A 211 3.11 23.25 -6.87
N THR A 212 4.34 23.29 -6.37
CA THR A 212 5.29 22.18 -6.47
C THR A 212 4.99 21.16 -5.38
N VAL A 213 4.65 19.94 -5.79
CA VAL A 213 4.39 18.83 -4.87
C VAL A 213 5.32 17.68 -5.23
N ALA A 214 6.12 17.22 -4.25
CA ALA A 214 7.16 16.21 -4.46
C ALA A 214 8.18 16.56 -5.56
N GLY A 215 8.50 17.85 -5.72
CA GLY A 215 9.51 18.35 -6.66
C GLY A 215 8.98 18.67 -8.06
N GLU A 216 7.70 18.43 -8.34
CA GLU A 216 7.09 18.71 -9.64
C GLU A 216 5.90 19.66 -9.50
N LYS A 217 5.77 20.64 -10.42
CA LYS A 217 4.57 21.47 -10.54
C LYS A 217 3.44 20.66 -11.16
N ARG A 218 2.36 20.47 -10.38
CA ARG A 218 1.22 19.66 -10.80
C ARG A 218 -0.11 20.22 -10.31
N PHE A 219 -1.15 19.98 -11.10
CA PHE A 219 -2.53 20.24 -10.71
C PHE A 219 -3.39 19.00 -10.93
N THR A 220 -4.52 18.96 -10.25
CA THR A 220 -5.47 17.86 -10.25
C THR A 220 -6.84 18.39 -10.61
N VAL A 221 -7.52 17.72 -11.53
CA VAL A 221 -8.91 18.02 -11.92
C VAL A 221 -9.77 16.88 -11.43
N ARG A 222 -10.74 17.17 -10.56
CA ARG A 222 -11.75 16.22 -10.09
C ARG A 222 -13.03 16.47 -10.88
N LEU A 223 -13.54 15.44 -11.54
CA LEU A 223 -14.86 15.45 -12.16
C LEU A 223 -15.85 14.83 -11.17
N GLN A 224 -16.98 15.49 -10.95
CA GLN A 224 -18.02 15.07 -10.03
C GLN A 224 -19.36 14.93 -10.74
N ASP A 225 -20.18 13.99 -10.28
CA ASP A 225 -21.58 13.84 -10.68
C ASP A 225 -22.49 14.75 -9.84
N GLU A 226 -23.80 14.72 -10.13
CA GLU A 226 -24.84 15.52 -9.46
C GLU A 226 -24.90 15.25 -7.94
N ASP A 227 -24.58 14.03 -7.49
CA ASP A 227 -24.56 13.64 -6.09
C ASP A 227 -23.26 14.06 -5.37
N GLY A 228 -22.33 14.70 -6.08
CA GLY A 228 -20.97 15.02 -5.61
C GLY A 228 -20.03 13.81 -5.57
N GLY A 229 -20.46 12.69 -6.14
CA GLY A 229 -19.65 11.49 -6.35
C GLY A 229 -18.51 11.76 -7.31
N MET A 230 -17.36 11.11 -7.08
CA MET A 230 -16.20 11.27 -7.96
C MET A 230 -16.35 10.38 -9.20
N VAL A 231 -16.52 11.02 -10.36
CA VAL A 231 -16.56 10.34 -11.66
C VAL A 231 -15.14 10.00 -12.10
N ARG A 232 -14.25 10.99 -12.06
CA ARG A 232 -12.85 10.81 -12.47
C ARG A 232 -11.92 11.84 -11.85
N ARG A 233 -10.63 11.52 -11.85
CA ARG A 233 -9.56 12.45 -11.51
C ARG A 233 -8.47 12.45 -12.58
N TYR A 234 -8.02 13.64 -12.95
CA TYR A 234 -6.83 13.83 -13.78
C TYR A 234 -5.73 14.51 -12.97
N THR A 235 -4.54 13.94 -12.96
CA THR A 235 -3.33 14.60 -12.48
C THR A 235 -2.48 15.02 -13.68
N ARG A 236 -2.17 16.32 -13.79
CA ARG A 236 -1.36 16.87 -14.89
C ARG A 236 -0.09 17.50 -14.34
N ARG A 237 1.04 17.10 -14.92
CA ARG A 237 2.37 17.61 -14.58
C ARG A 237 2.80 18.60 -15.63
N LEU A 238 3.13 19.82 -15.25
CA LEU A 238 3.41 20.91 -16.19
C LEU A 238 4.52 20.55 -17.19
N ALA A 239 5.52 19.78 -16.75
CA ALA A 239 6.65 19.35 -17.56
C ALA A 239 6.30 18.40 -18.72
N ILE A 240 5.12 17.76 -18.70
CA ILE A 240 4.73 16.72 -19.66
C ILE A 240 3.62 17.19 -20.60
N ILE A 241 2.98 18.33 -20.30
CA ILE A 241 1.90 18.85 -21.13
C ILE A 241 2.49 19.40 -22.43
N ASP A 242 1.92 18.94 -23.54
CA ASP A 242 2.32 19.33 -24.88
C ASP A 242 2.18 20.84 -25.08
N ASP A 243 3.13 21.40 -25.82
CA ASP A 243 3.06 22.81 -26.23
C ASP A 243 1.96 22.97 -27.29
N GLY A 244 1.11 23.97 -27.11
CA GLY A 244 0.04 24.35 -28.04
C GLY A 244 0.48 25.36 -29.09
#